data_AF-A0A502E6E1-F1
#
_entry.id   AF-A0A502E6E1-F1
#
_cell.length_a   1.000
_cell.length_b   1.000
_cell.length_c   1.000
_cell.angle_alpha   90.00
_cell.angle_beta   90.00
_cell.angle_gamma   90.00
#
_symmetry.space_group_name_H-M   'P 1'
#
loop_
_entity.id
_entity.type
_entity.pdbx_description
1 polymer ?
#
loop_
_entity_poly.entity_id
_entity_poly.type
_entity_poly.pdbx_seq_one_letter_code
_entity_poly.pdbx_strand_id
1 'polypeptide(L)'
;MESTKTPFLDTIFHLRTIEQVILYNKIITISRMEETDTASFLETEYENEILEYPDVAPKFNPGAALWAARTVYSAAQLLLYREHKISDLNNFLPEYMGEIDASVLVSADICLRFLPQIILELKRVDPEDLVIPILENHLVQFHYSAIGYEIDIENINFDILAANECLKGLYLNRIVERKATKFAQSDFIKKQLEIGFGDYKKVFWPQL
;
A
#
# COMPACT_ATOMS: atom_id res chain seq x y z
N MET A 1 34.52 10.39 -7.74
CA MET A 1 33.88 9.38 -6.88
C MET A 1 32.59 9.03 -7.57
N GLU A 2 32.46 7.83 -8.15
CA GLU A 2 31.14 7.35 -8.58
C GLU A 2 30.28 7.29 -7.31
N SER A 3 29.16 8.03 -7.29
CA SER A 3 28.20 7.85 -6.21
C SER A 3 27.74 6.40 -6.24
N THR A 4 27.74 5.74 -5.08
CA THR A 4 27.13 4.42 -4.94
C THR A 4 25.70 4.54 -5.47
N LYS A 5 25.37 3.83 -6.56
CA LYS A 5 24.04 3.89 -7.15
C LYS A 5 23.06 3.22 -6.19
N THR A 6 22.02 3.95 -5.80
CA THR A 6 20.98 3.51 -4.87
C THR A 6 19.61 3.49 -5.56
N PRO A 7 19.42 2.68 -6.62
CA PRO A 7 18.24 2.74 -7.46
C PRO A 7 16.92 2.46 -6.72
N PHE A 8 16.93 1.58 -5.72
CA PHE A 8 15.76 1.30 -4.90
C PHE A 8 15.44 2.47 -3.99
N LEU A 9 16.42 3.00 -3.25
CA LEU A 9 16.19 4.16 -2.38
C LEU A 9 15.77 5.39 -3.21
N ASP A 10 16.45 5.68 -4.32
CA ASP A 10 16.15 6.81 -5.20
C ASP A 10 14.71 6.72 -5.72
N THR A 11 14.27 5.52 -6.12
CA THR A 11 12.89 5.30 -6.57
C THR A 11 11.88 5.55 -5.46
N ILE A 12 12.12 5.01 -4.26
CA ILE A 12 11.20 5.17 -3.13
C ILE A 12 11.18 6.61 -2.63
N PHE A 13 12.32 7.29 -2.61
CA PHE A 13 12.43 8.70 -2.29
C PHE A 13 11.64 9.56 -3.28
N HIS A 14 11.81 9.35 -4.59
CA HIS A 14 11.03 10.07 -5.60
C HIS A 14 9.53 9.77 -5.49
N LEU A 15 9.16 8.52 -5.23
CA LEU A 15 7.76 8.14 -5.06
C LEU A 15 7.14 8.88 -3.87
N ARG A 16 7.86 8.97 -2.75
CA ARG A 16 7.35 9.60 -1.52
C ARG A 16 7.36 11.12 -1.53
N THR A 17 8.27 11.73 -2.28
CA THR A 17 8.42 13.19 -2.30
C THR A 17 7.65 13.87 -3.42
N ILE A 18 7.56 13.24 -4.59
CA ILE A 18 6.96 13.84 -5.80
C ILE A 18 6.03 12.87 -6.55
N GLU A 19 5.69 11.72 -5.97
CA GLU A 19 4.76 10.73 -6.54
C GLU A 19 5.19 10.21 -7.93
N GLN A 20 6.50 10.09 -8.15
CA GLN A 20 7.07 9.57 -9.40
C GLN A 20 7.96 8.35 -9.12
N VAL A 21 7.86 7.33 -9.97
CA VAL A 21 8.78 6.19 -9.93
C VAL A 21 9.90 6.37 -10.96
N ILE A 22 11.11 5.97 -10.58
CA ILE A 22 12.23 5.86 -11.52
C ILE A 22 12.20 4.44 -12.09
N LEU A 23 12.21 4.34 -13.42
CA LEU A 23 12.23 3.07 -14.13
C LEU A 23 13.63 2.81 -14.69
N TYR A 24 14.13 1.60 -14.44
CA TYR A 24 15.41 1.12 -14.94
C TYR A 24 15.18 0.03 -15.98
N ASN A 25 16.19 -0.20 -16.82
CA ASN A 25 16.14 -1.23 -17.87
C ASN A 25 16.42 -2.66 -17.37
N LYS A 26 16.48 -2.86 -16.05
CA LYS A 26 16.65 -4.15 -15.37
C LYS A 26 16.21 -4.02 -13.92
N ILE A 27 15.79 -5.13 -13.31
CA ILE A 27 15.60 -5.18 -11.86
C ILE A 27 16.98 -5.29 -11.20
N ILE A 28 17.37 -4.27 -10.45
CA ILE A 28 18.67 -4.19 -9.79
C ILE A 28 18.60 -4.86 -8.41
N THR A 29 19.60 -5.69 -8.09
CA THR A 29 19.77 -6.27 -6.75
C THR A 29 19.92 -5.17 -5.71
N ILE A 30 19.03 -5.17 -4.73
CA ILE A 30 19.03 -4.21 -3.63
C ILE A 30 20.11 -4.63 -2.63
N SER A 31 21.00 -3.70 -2.28
CA SER A 31 22.03 -3.97 -1.28
C SER A 31 21.47 -3.85 0.14
N ARG A 32 22.07 -4.57 1.12
CA ARG A 32 21.66 -4.46 2.53
C ARG A 32 21.78 -3.04 3.09
N MET A 33 22.78 -2.30 2.63
CA MET A 33 22.97 -0.90 3.00
C MET A 33 21.80 -0.04 2.50
N GLU A 34 21.44 -0.23 1.24
CA GLU A 34 20.29 0.46 0.63
C GLU A 34 18.95 0.09 1.27
N GLU A 35 18.75 -1.17 1.67
CA GLU A 35 17.59 -1.58 2.47
C GLU A 35 17.55 -0.86 3.82
N THR A 36 18.70 -0.69 4.47
CA THR A 36 18.81 -0.01 5.77
C THR A 36 18.49 1.48 5.63
N ASP A 37 19.09 2.14 4.64
CA ASP A 37 18.86 3.56 4.36
C ASP A 37 17.40 3.81 3.97
N THR A 38 16.80 2.90 3.19
CA THR A 38 15.36 2.98 2.82
C THR A 38 14.47 2.80 4.03
N ALA A 39 14.77 1.85 4.93
CA ALA A 39 13.98 1.67 6.15
C ALA A 39 14.04 2.91 7.05
N SER A 40 15.21 3.52 7.22
CA SER A 40 15.36 4.77 7.98
C SER A 40 14.61 5.94 7.33
N PHE A 41 14.66 6.07 6.01
CA PHE A 41 13.85 7.07 5.30
C PHE A 41 12.35 6.87 5.52
N LEU A 42 11.86 5.63 5.41
CA LEU A 42 10.45 5.31 5.62
C LEU A 42 10.00 5.52 7.07
N GLU A 43 10.89 5.33 8.05
CA GLU A 43 10.62 5.66 9.45
C GLU A 43 10.42 7.17 9.62
N THR A 44 11.28 8.00 9.01
CA THR A 44 11.11 9.47 9.02
C THR A 44 9.80 9.89 8.33
N GLU A 45 9.46 9.28 7.19
CA GLU A 45 8.18 9.53 6.52
C GLU A 45 6.99 9.16 7.41
N TYR A 46 7.08 8.02 8.11
CA TYR A 46 6.06 7.60 9.07
C TYR A 46 5.92 8.59 10.22
N GLU A 47 7.03 9.00 10.83
CA GLU A 47 7.05 10.00 11.92
C GLU A 47 6.39 11.32 11.51
N ASN A 48 6.53 11.72 10.24
CA ASN A 48 5.86 12.88 9.69
C ASN A 48 4.35 12.63 9.48
N GLU A 49 3.96 11.49 8.89
CA GLU A 49 2.54 11.17 8.62
C GLU A 49 1.72 11.06 9.92
N ILE A 50 2.28 10.46 10.98
CA ILE A 50 1.53 10.25 12.24
C ILE A 50 1.15 11.54 12.96
N LEU A 51 1.76 12.68 12.62
CA LEU A 51 1.39 13.98 13.17
C LEU A 51 -0.04 14.40 12.78
N GLU A 52 -0.55 13.86 11.66
CA GLU A 52 -1.89 14.13 11.15
C GLU A 52 -2.88 12.99 11.44
N TYR A 53 -2.42 11.90 12.06
CA TYR A 53 -3.27 10.75 12.32
C TYR A 53 -4.26 11.02 13.46
N PRO A 54 -5.48 10.46 13.37
CA PRO A 54 -6.40 10.47 14.50
C PRO A 54 -5.90 9.54 15.61
N ASP A 55 -6.27 9.85 16.85
CA ASP A 55 -5.99 9.02 18.03
C ASP A 55 -4.48 8.68 18.21
N VAL A 56 -4.19 7.59 18.91
CA VAL A 56 -2.82 7.12 19.13
C VAL A 56 -2.40 6.26 17.95
N ALA A 57 -1.45 6.77 17.16
CA ALA A 57 -0.89 6.04 16.03
C ALA A 57 -0.26 4.70 16.46
N PRO A 58 -0.40 3.63 15.65
CA PRO A 58 0.36 2.41 15.82
C PRO A 58 1.88 2.67 15.83
N LYS A 59 2.67 1.69 16.26
CA LYS A 59 4.13 1.80 16.12
C LYS A 59 4.54 1.61 14.67
N PHE A 60 5.71 2.12 14.31
CA PHE A 60 6.33 1.81 13.02
C PHE A 60 6.80 0.34 12.98
N ASN A 61 6.54 -0.34 11.88
CA ASN A 61 7.05 -1.68 11.57
C ASN A 61 7.99 -1.60 10.36
N PRO A 62 9.32 -1.61 10.58
CA PRO A 62 10.29 -1.47 9.49
C PRO A 62 10.25 -2.64 8.50
N GLY A 63 9.93 -3.86 8.97
CA GLY A 63 9.83 -5.03 8.11
C GLY A 63 8.68 -4.94 7.12
N ALA A 64 7.50 -4.48 7.57
CA ALA A 64 6.34 -4.25 6.73
C ALA A 64 6.58 -3.10 5.74
N ALA A 65 7.13 -1.97 6.20
CA ALA A 65 7.46 -0.83 5.36
C ALA A 65 8.47 -1.19 4.25
N LEU A 66 9.54 -1.92 4.60
CA LEU A 66 10.56 -2.35 3.64
C LEU A 66 10.00 -3.37 2.63
N TRP A 67 9.20 -4.34 3.08
CA TRP A 67 8.54 -5.29 2.18
C TRP A 67 7.60 -4.58 1.19
N ALA A 68 6.80 -3.62 1.67
CA ALA A 68 5.94 -2.80 0.84
C ALA A 68 6.71 -2.00 -0.20
N ALA A 69 7.80 -1.34 0.21
CA ALA A 69 8.69 -0.60 -0.68
C ALA A 69 9.27 -1.51 -1.77
N ARG A 70 9.78 -2.69 -1.41
CA ARG A 70 10.31 -3.67 -2.38
C ARG A 70 9.26 -4.15 -3.36
N THR A 71 8.03 -4.37 -2.88
CA THR A 71 6.88 -4.75 -3.72
C THR A 71 6.59 -3.67 -4.75
N VAL A 72 6.49 -2.41 -4.33
CA VAL A 72 6.21 -1.28 -5.22
C VAL A 72 7.34 -1.04 -6.22
N TYR A 73 8.59 -1.06 -5.76
CA TYR A 73 9.75 -0.95 -6.64
C TYR A 73 9.75 -2.06 -7.70
N SER A 74 9.60 -3.31 -7.28
CA SER A 74 9.63 -4.46 -8.20
C SER A 74 8.45 -4.42 -9.17
N ALA A 75 7.24 -4.12 -8.70
CA ALA A 75 6.06 -3.94 -9.54
C ALA A 75 6.25 -2.84 -10.60
N ALA A 76 6.84 -1.71 -10.21
CA ALA A 76 7.16 -0.62 -11.12
C ALA A 76 8.21 -1.05 -12.17
N GLN A 77 9.29 -1.71 -11.77
CA GLN A 77 10.32 -2.17 -12.72
C GLN A 77 9.77 -3.23 -13.71
N LEU A 78 8.87 -4.09 -13.25
CA LEU A 78 8.22 -5.09 -14.08
C LEU A 78 7.35 -4.48 -15.19
N LEU A 79 6.93 -3.20 -15.10
CA LEU A 79 6.26 -2.51 -16.22
C LEU A 79 7.10 -2.51 -17.50
N LEU A 80 8.43 -2.34 -17.38
CA LEU A 80 9.34 -2.31 -18.53
C LEU A 80 10.07 -3.63 -18.74
N TYR A 81 10.39 -4.36 -17.68
CA TYR A 81 11.28 -5.52 -17.74
C TYR A 81 10.51 -6.85 -17.61
N ARG A 82 10.14 -7.43 -18.76
CA ARG A 82 9.27 -8.63 -18.87
C ARG A 82 9.98 -9.93 -19.26
N GLU A 83 11.29 -10.02 -19.12
CA GLU A 83 12.07 -11.20 -19.54
C GLU A 83 11.98 -12.40 -18.56
N HIS A 84 11.24 -12.26 -17.46
CA HIS A 84 11.22 -13.23 -16.36
C HIS A 84 10.16 -14.31 -16.54
N LYS A 85 10.49 -15.54 -16.08
CA LYS A 85 9.50 -16.62 -15.99
C LYS A 85 8.62 -16.41 -14.78
N ILE A 86 7.42 -16.99 -14.80
CA ILE A 86 6.47 -16.99 -13.68
C ILE A 86 7.14 -17.46 -12.38
N SER A 87 8.00 -18.49 -12.46
CA SER A 87 8.75 -19.02 -11.31
C SER A 87 9.65 -17.97 -10.65
N ASP A 88 10.09 -16.97 -11.40
CA ASP A 88 10.98 -15.92 -10.90
C ASP A 88 10.18 -14.78 -10.24
N LEU A 89 8.89 -14.63 -10.57
CA LEU A 89 8.03 -13.58 -10.02
C LEU A 89 7.90 -13.68 -8.50
N ASN A 90 7.86 -14.89 -7.94
CA ASN A 90 7.82 -15.11 -6.49
C ASN A 90 9.07 -14.58 -5.77
N ASN A 91 10.20 -14.44 -6.46
CA ASN A 91 11.41 -13.84 -5.88
C ASN A 91 11.34 -12.31 -5.86
N PHE A 92 10.65 -11.71 -6.83
CA PHE A 92 10.50 -10.26 -6.95
C PHE A 92 9.31 -9.73 -6.14
N LEU A 93 8.26 -10.52 -6.02
CA LEU A 93 7.00 -10.20 -5.36
C LEU A 93 6.65 -11.28 -4.33
N PRO A 94 7.49 -11.49 -3.30
CA PRO A 94 7.20 -12.47 -2.26
C PRO A 94 6.00 -12.04 -1.43
N GLU A 95 5.22 -13.00 -0.95
CA GLU A 95 4.17 -12.76 0.03
C GLU A 95 4.75 -12.21 1.35
N TYR A 96 3.95 -11.41 2.06
CA TYR A 96 4.31 -11.01 3.41
C TYR A 96 4.02 -12.15 4.39
N MET A 97 5.07 -12.62 5.08
CA MET A 97 5.00 -13.79 5.97
C MET A 97 4.78 -13.45 7.45
N GLY A 98 4.68 -12.16 7.81
CA GLY A 98 4.45 -11.73 9.19
C GLY A 98 2.97 -11.72 9.57
N GLU A 99 2.68 -11.65 10.87
CA GLU A 99 1.32 -11.40 11.36
C GLU A 99 0.86 -10.00 10.96
N ILE A 100 -0.37 -9.87 10.47
CA ILE A 100 -0.95 -8.58 10.08
C ILE A 100 -1.63 -7.95 11.29
N ASP A 101 -1.06 -6.85 11.78
CA ASP A 101 -1.65 -5.98 12.81
C ASP A 101 -1.73 -4.53 12.32
N ALA A 102 -2.22 -3.62 13.17
CA ALA A 102 -2.36 -2.21 12.78
C ALA A 102 -1.01 -1.53 12.48
N SER A 103 0.06 -1.92 13.18
CA SER A 103 1.41 -1.41 12.94
C SER A 103 1.91 -1.83 11.54
N VAL A 104 1.69 -3.10 11.18
CA VAL A 104 2.05 -3.66 9.88
C VAL A 104 1.25 -3.01 8.74
N LEU A 105 -0.08 -2.90 8.87
CA LEU A 105 -0.92 -2.32 7.82
C LEU A 105 -0.54 -0.87 7.51
N VAL A 106 -0.40 -0.04 8.55
CA VAL A 106 -0.13 1.39 8.37
C VAL A 106 1.31 1.61 7.89
N SER A 107 2.28 0.84 8.38
CA SER A 107 3.68 0.95 7.93
C SER A 107 3.86 0.50 6.47
N ALA A 108 3.18 -0.56 6.05
CA ALA A 108 3.18 -1.00 4.65
C ALA A 108 2.50 0.02 3.72
N ASP A 109 1.45 0.69 4.22
CA ASP A 109 0.67 1.64 3.45
C ASP A 109 1.45 2.87 2.95
N ILE A 110 2.54 3.25 3.63
CA ILE A 110 3.44 4.34 3.23
C ILE A 110 3.84 4.21 1.75
N CYS A 111 4.08 2.98 1.30
CA CYS A 111 4.41 2.66 -0.08
C CYS A 111 3.26 1.98 -0.83
N LEU A 112 2.56 1.01 -0.23
CA LEU A 112 1.55 0.23 -0.96
C LEU A 112 0.37 1.05 -1.47
N ARG A 113 0.08 2.23 -0.92
CA ARG A 113 -0.98 3.11 -1.43
C ARG A 113 -0.81 3.51 -2.90
N PHE A 114 0.39 3.39 -3.45
CA PHE A 114 0.70 3.65 -4.86
C PHE A 114 0.56 2.41 -5.76
N LEU A 115 0.50 1.21 -5.16
CA LEU A 115 0.41 -0.05 -5.91
C LEU A 115 -0.83 -0.15 -6.81
N PRO A 116 -2.03 0.31 -6.42
CA PRO A 116 -3.20 0.31 -7.31
C PRO A 116 -2.95 0.99 -8.66
N GLN A 117 -2.24 2.12 -8.67
CA GLN A 117 -1.96 2.83 -9.91
C GLN A 117 -0.99 2.06 -10.81
N ILE A 118 0.02 1.41 -10.21
CA ILE A 118 0.92 0.52 -10.95
C ILE A 118 0.13 -0.64 -11.58
N ILE A 119 -0.78 -1.27 -10.84
CA ILE A 119 -1.64 -2.34 -11.37
C ILE A 119 -2.50 -1.85 -12.53
N LEU A 120 -3.05 -0.62 -12.45
CA LEU A 120 -3.81 -0.04 -13.56
C LEU A 120 -2.95 0.16 -14.81
N GLU A 121 -1.70 0.60 -14.66
CA GLU A 121 -0.78 0.70 -15.80
C GLU A 121 -0.39 -0.68 -16.34
N LEU A 122 -0.17 -1.69 -15.47
CA LEU A 122 0.07 -3.08 -15.89
C LEU A 122 -1.11 -3.59 -16.75
N LYS A 123 -2.35 -3.42 -16.27
CA LYS A 123 -3.58 -3.81 -16.98
C LYS A 123 -3.76 -3.09 -18.33
N ARG A 124 -3.30 -1.85 -18.44
CA ARG A 124 -3.36 -1.10 -19.72
C ARG A 124 -2.38 -1.64 -20.75
N VAL A 125 -1.22 -2.12 -20.30
CA VAL A 125 -0.21 -2.72 -21.18
C VAL A 125 -0.64 -4.13 -21.59
N ASP A 126 -0.98 -4.98 -20.62
CA ASP A 126 -1.47 -6.34 -20.83
C ASP A 126 -2.42 -6.73 -19.67
N PRO A 127 -3.74 -6.85 -19.92
CA PRO A 127 -4.71 -7.19 -18.87
C PRO A 127 -4.57 -8.63 -18.35
N GLU A 128 -3.91 -9.52 -19.10
CA GLU A 128 -3.71 -10.92 -18.73
C GLU A 128 -2.31 -11.16 -18.11
N ASP A 129 -1.59 -10.08 -17.77
CA ASP A 129 -0.26 -10.16 -17.19
C ASP A 129 -0.30 -10.86 -15.82
N LEU A 130 0.52 -11.90 -15.68
CA LEU A 130 0.53 -12.78 -14.51
C LEU A 130 1.01 -12.09 -13.22
N VAL A 131 1.60 -10.89 -13.32
CA VAL A 131 1.94 -10.06 -12.15
C VAL A 131 0.69 -9.47 -11.49
N ILE A 132 -0.34 -9.14 -12.28
CA ILE A 132 -1.56 -8.50 -11.80
C ILE A 132 -2.22 -9.29 -10.64
N PRO A 133 -2.54 -10.58 -10.78
CA PRO A 133 -3.19 -11.33 -9.70
C PRO A 133 -2.33 -11.44 -8.44
N ILE A 134 -0.99 -11.45 -8.56
CA ILE A 134 -0.08 -11.46 -7.40
C ILE A 134 -0.20 -10.15 -6.62
N LEU A 135 -0.15 -9.02 -7.33
CA LEU A 135 -0.26 -7.70 -6.70
C LEU A 135 -1.65 -7.43 -6.12
N GLU A 136 -2.70 -7.92 -6.78
CA GLU A 136 -4.06 -7.84 -6.23
C GLU A 136 -4.21 -8.68 -4.96
N ASN A 137 -3.58 -9.86 -4.90
CA ASN A 137 -3.53 -10.65 -3.67
C ASN A 137 -2.82 -9.91 -2.52
N HIS A 138 -1.69 -9.23 -2.82
CA HIS A 138 -1.03 -8.36 -1.83
C HIS A 138 -1.97 -7.24 -1.36
N LEU A 139 -2.76 -6.64 -2.25
CA LEU A 139 -3.74 -5.61 -1.89
C LEU A 139 -4.91 -6.15 -1.08
N VAL A 140 -5.34 -7.40 -1.28
CA VAL A 140 -6.36 -8.04 -0.41
C VAL A 140 -5.80 -8.25 0.99
N GLN A 141 -4.55 -8.72 1.13
CA GLN A 141 -3.88 -8.87 2.42
C GLN A 141 -3.66 -7.50 3.11
N PHE A 142 -3.29 -6.48 2.34
CA PHE A 142 -3.04 -5.11 2.80
C PHE A 142 -4.17 -4.16 2.37
N HIS A 143 -5.40 -4.55 2.67
CA HIS A 143 -6.61 -3.91 2.18
C HIS A 143 -6.74 -2.41 2.49
N TYR A 144 -6.04 -1.89 3.50
CA TYR A 144 -6.01 -0.44 3.77
C TYR A 144 -5.44 0.37 2.59
N SER A 145 -4.43 -0.17 1.91
CA SER A 145 -3.83 0.44 0.71
C SER A 145 -4.68 0.26 -0.55
N ALA A 146 -5.60 -0.71 -0.53
CA ALA A 146 -6.50 -1.01 -1.63
C ALA A 146 -7.77 -0.16 -1.65
N ILE A 147 -8.04 0.64 -0.61
CA ILE A 147 -9.26 1.46 -0.54
C ILE A 147 -9.33 2.40 -1.75
N GLY A 148 -10.44 2.37 -2.48
CA GLY A 148 -10.63 3.14 -3.71
C GLY A 148 -10.13 2.44 -4.98
N TYR A 149 -9.52 1.27 -4.85
CA TYR A 149 -9.23 0.35 -5.94
C TYR A 149 -10.25 -0.80 -5.96
N GLU A 150 -10.47 -1.37 -7.13
CA GLU A 150 -11.41 -2.48 -7.29
C GLU A 150 -10.76 -3.82 -6.92
N ILE A 151 -10.98 -4.24 -5.67
CA ILE A 151 -10.66 -5.59 -5.19
C ILE A 151 -11.91 -6.33 -4.72
N ASP A 152 -11.81 -7.65 -4.61
CA ASP A 152 -12.76 -8.45 -3.88
C ASP A 152 -12.60 -8.20 -2.38
N ILE A 153 -13.71 -7.86 -1.73
CA ILE A 153 -13.75 -7.53 -0.30
C ILE A 153 -14.43 -8.61 0.54
N GLU A 154 -14.98 -9.68 -0.07
CA GLU A 154 -15.79 -10.69 0.63
C GLU A 154 -15.01 -11.39 1.76
N ASN A 155 -13.69 -11.52 1.57
CA ASN A 155 -12.81 -12.24 2.51
C ASN A 155 -11.91 -11.31 3.35
N ILE A 156 -12.17 -9.99 3.35
CA ILE A 156 -11.40 -9.06 4.17
C ILE A 156 -11.79 -9.19 5.64
N ASN A 157 -10.79 -9.40 6.50
CA ASN A 157 -10.97 -9.41 7.94
C ASN A 157 -10.95 -7.98 8.51
N PHE A 158 -12.12 -7.44 8.85
CA PHE A 158 -12.25 -6.12 9.47
C PHE A 158 -12.06 -6.11 10.99
N ASP A 159 -11.88 -7.26 11.66
CA ASP A 159 -11.72 -7.33 13.12
C ASP A 159 -10.50 -6.54 13.62
N ILE A 160 -9.47 -6.43 12.77
CA ILE A 160 -8.28 -5.61 13.02
C ILE A 160 -8.61 -4.13 13.25
N LEU A 161 -9.69 -3.62 12.64
CA LEU A 161 -10.15 -2.24 12.81
C LEU A 161 -10.79 -2.04 14.19
N ALA A 162 -11.40 -3.08 14.76
CA ALA A 162 -11.95 -3.00 16.12
C ALA A 162 -10.86 -2.96 17.20
N ALA A 163 -9.64 -3.43 16.87
CA ALA A 163 -8.52 -3.49 17.81
C ALA A 163 -7.69 -2.19 17.87
N ASN A 164 -7.86 -1.26 16.92
CA ASN A 164 -7.09 -0.01 16.87
C ASN A 164 -7.91 1.17 16.31
N GLU A 165 -8.20 2.15 17.18
CA GLU A 165 -9.04 3.32 16.85
C GLU A 165 -8.40 4.22 15.79
N CYS A 166 -7.08 4.43 15.84
CA CYS A 166 -6.36 5.23 14.84
C CYS A 166 -6.50 4.62 13.44
N LEU A 167 -6.18 3.33 13.29
CA LEU A 167 -6.35 2.61 12.02
C LEU A 167 -7.80 2.68 11.55
N LYS A 168 -8.78 2.48 12.44
CA LYS A 168 -10.20 2.58 12.08
C LYS A 168 -10.55 3.98 11.54
N GLY A 169 -10.11 5.03 12.21
CA GLY A 169 -10.33 6.42 11.78
C GLY A 169 -9.73 6.69 10.40
N LEU A 170 -8.46 6.31 10.21
CA LEU A 170 -7.77 6.40 8.93
C LEU A 170 -8.51 5.65 7.81
N TYR A 171 -8.95 4.42 8.11
CA TYR A 171 -9.67 3.56 7.18
C TYR A 171 -10.97 4.20 6.69
N LEU A 172 -11.80 4.67 7.62
CA LEU A 172 -13.08 5.30 7.32
C LEU A 172 -12.87 6.61 6.56
N ASN A 173 -11.94 7.46 6.99
CA ASN A 173 -11.61 8.71 6.30
C ASN A 173 -11.24 8.46 4.84
N ARG A 174 -10.38 7.47 4.58
CA ARG A 174 -9.97 7.12 3.22
C ARG A 174 -11.12 6.57 2.37
N ILE A 175 -12.04 5.77 2.94
CA ILE A 175 -13.24 5.30 2.22
C ILE A 175 -14.10 6.50 1.80
N VAL A 176 -14.29 7.47 2.70
CA VAL A 176 -15.10 8.67 2.43
C VAL A 176 -14.44 9.57 1.38
N GLU A 177 -13.13 9.78 1.49
CA GLU A 177 -12.33 10.58 0.57
C GLU A 177 -12.35 9.99 -0.84
N ARG A 178 -12.06 8.69 -0.97
CA ARG A 178 -11.98 7.99 -2.26
C ARG A 178 -13.34 7.53 -2.79
N LYS A 179 -14.44 7.82 -2.06
CA LYS A 179 -15.79 7.33 -2.35
C LYS A 179 -15.82 5.83 -2.64
N ALA A 180 -15.10 5.05 -1.84
CA ALA A 180 -14.89 3.61 -2.02
C ALA A 180 -16.17 2.81 -1.70
N THR A 181 -17.16 2.84 -2.60
CA THR A 181 -18.49 2.27 -2.40
C THR A 181 -18.48 0.77 -2.11
N LYS A 182 -17.58 0.00 -2.75
CA LYS A 182 -17.42 -1.44 -2.48
C LYS A 182 -17.16 -1.69 -0.99
N PHE A 183 -16.16 -1.03 -0.40
CA PHE A 183 -15.83 -1.18 1.03
C PHE A 183 -17.01 -0.81 1.94
N ALA A 184 -17.81 0.18 1.54
CA ALA A 184 -18.99 0.60 2.30
C ALA A 184 -20.19 -0.36 2.18
N GLN A 185 -20.10 -1.44 1.40
CA GLN A 185 -21.08 -2.53 1.37
C GLN A 185 -20.92 -3.50 2.55
N SER A 186 -19.74 -3.53 3.19
CA SER A 186 -19.55 -4.29 4.43
C SER A 186 -20.44 -3.71 5.53
N ASP A 187 -21.26 -4.55 6.18
CA ASP A 187 -22.16 -4.12 7.26
C ASP A 187 -21.39 -3.46 8.41
N PHE A 188 -20.20 -3.98 8.74
CA PHE A 188 -19.34 -3.40 9.76
C PHE A 188 -18.93 -1.98 9.37
N ILE A 189 -18.35 -1.80 8.18
CA ILE A 189 -17.87 -0.51 7.70
C ILE A 189 -19.02 0.49 7.57
N LYS A 190 -20.14 0.06 6.96
CA LYS A 190 -21.33 0.90 6.80
C LYS A 190 -21.81 1.44 8.14
N LYS A 191 -21.91 0.58 9.16
CA LYS A 191 -22.31 0.99 10.51
C LYS A 191 -21.31 1.99 11.11
N GLN A 192 -20.01 1.77 10.95
CA GLN A 192 -19.00 2.73 11.43
C GLN A 192 -19.10 4.09 10.71
N LEU A 193 -19.32 4.10 9.40
CA LEU A 193 -19.54 5.32 8.63
C LEU A 193 -20.80 6.07 9.09
N GLU A 194 -21.90 5.36 9.33
CA GLU A 194 -23.15 5.98 9.81
C GLU A 194 -22.99 6.57 11.21
N ILE A 195 -22.24 5.91 12.10
CA ILE A 195 -21.88 6.45 13.43
C ILE A 195 -21.03 7.72 13.27
N GLY A 196 -19.99 7.68 12.43
CA GLY A 196 -19.08 8.80 12.22
C GLY A 196 -19.75 10.03 11.57
N PHE A 197 -20.69 9.81 10.66
CA PHE A 197 -21.42 10.89 10.00
C PHE A 197 -22.48 11.55 10.88
N GLY A 198 -23.13 10.79 11.76
CA GLY A 198 -24.30 11.26 12.52
C GLY A 198 -25.33 11.91 11.59
N ASP A 199 -25.82 13.10 11.97
CA ASP A 199 -26.82 13.84 11.20
C ASP A 199 -26.31 14.37 9.84
N TYR A 200 -24.99 14.36 9.61
CA TYR A 200 -24.35 14.91 8.41
C TYR A 200 -24.15 13.88 7.29
N LYS A 201 -24.75 12.69 7.37
CA LYS A 201 -24.66 11.64 6.33
C LYS A 201 -24.91 12.17 4.92
N LYS A 202 -25.96 12.99 4.76
CA LYS A 202 -26.32 13.59 3.45
C LYS A 202 -25.32 14.62 2.94
N VAL A 203 -24.45 15.16 3.80
CA VAL A 203 -23.41 16.13 3.42
C VAL A 203 -22.14 15.38 3.00
N PHE A 204 -21.70 14.41 3.79
CA PHE A 204 -20.45 13.69 3.53
C PHE A 204 -20.57 12.63 2.44
N TRP A 205 -21.72 11.94 2.35
CA TRP A 205 -21.93 10.92 1.33
C TRP A 205 -23.42 10.70 1.02
N PRO A 206 -24.01 11.54 0.14
CA PRO A 206 -25.44 11.48 -0.17
C PRO A 206 -25.92 10.14 -0.75
N GLN A 207 -25.03 9.39 -1.41
CA GLN A 207 -25.34 8.12 -2.07
C GLN A 207 -25.20 6.88 -1.19
N LEU A 208 -24.70 7.02 0.04
CA LEU A 208 -24.57 5.94 1.03
C LEU A 208 -25.86 5.79 1.86
#